data_AF-A0A978TRH1-F1
#
_entry.id   AF-A0A978TRH1-F1
#
_cell.length_a   1.000
_cell.length_b   1.000
_cell.length_c   1.000
_cell.angle_alpha   90.00
_cell.angle_beta   90.00
_cell.angle_gamma   90.00
#
_symmetry.space_group_name_H-M   'P 1'
#
loop_
_entity.id
_entity.type
_entity.pdbx_description
1 polymer ?
#
loop_
_entity_poly.entity_id
_entity_poly.type
_entity_poly.pdbx_seq_one_letter_code
_entity_poly.pdbx_strand_id
1 'polypeptide(L)'
;MSNPIPIDRTLSHALKEWAVAVAALTAGKTILLLRKGGIRERQGRFEVEFDRVLLYPTYEHPKPHLLQPEYAPQVTPVESGWHPQTVLLQAWARITHVWQ
;
A
#
# COMPACT_ATOMS: atom_id res chain seq x y z
N MET A 1 -24.52 6.21 31.80
CA MET A 1 -24.82 5.53 30.52
C MET A 1 -23.84 6.04 29.49
N SER A 2 -22.80 5.27 29.20
CA SER A 2 -21.79 5.63 28.20
C SER A 2 -22.38 5.49 26.80
N ASN A 3 -22.29 6.56 26.00
CA ASN A 3 -22.68 6.54 24.61
C ASN A 3 -21.81 5.52 23.85
N PRO A 4 -22.37 4.63 23.00
CA PRO A 4 -21.55 3.73 22.20
C PRO A 4 -20.67 4.57 21.25
N ILE A 5 -19.36 4.29 21.27
CA ILE A 5 -18.41 4.86 20.30
C ILE A 5 -18.94 4.50 18.90
N PRO A 6 -19.10 5.46 17.96
CA PRO A 6 -19.49 5.14 16.60
C PRO A 6 -18.44 4.22 16.01
N ILE A 7 -18.83 2.96 15.81
CA ILE A 7 -17.98 1.98 15.18
C ILE A 7 -18.16 2.23 13.68
N ASP A 8 -17.38 3.15 13.11
CA ASP A 8 -17.20 3.15 11.67
C ASP A 8 -16.46 1.85 11.31
N ARG A 9 -17.26 0.82 11.03
CA ARG A 9 -16.79 -0.56 10.80
C ARG A 9 -16.32 -0.78 9.36
N THR A 10 -16.41 0.23 8.50
CA THR A 10 -16.19 0.04 7.06
C THR A 10 -14.80 0.54 6.68
N LEU A 11 -13.93 -0.39 6.33
CA LEU A 11 -12.61 -0.05 5.79
C LEU A 11 -12.76 0.38 4.33
N SER A 12 -12.81 1.69 4.08
CA SER A 12 -13.03 2.27 2.74
C SER A 12 -11.80 2.94 2.13
N HIS A 13 -10.70 3.02 2.87
CA HIS A 13 -9.46 3.66 2.43
C HIS A 13 -8.44 2.62 2.02
N ALA A 14 -7.72 2.88 0.92
CA ALA A 14 -6.73 1.96 0.40
C ALA A 14 -5.39 2.66 0.16
N LEU A 15 -4.31 1.96 0.48
CA LEU A 15 -2.94 2.35 0.19
C LEU A 15 -2.55 1.81 -1.19
N LYS A 16 -2.44 2.71 -2.17
CA LYS A 16 -1.91 2.40 -3.51
C LYS A 16 -0.43 2.03 -3.38
N GLU A 17 -0.08 0.81 -3.79
CA GLU A 17 1.30 0.31 -3.76
C GLU A 17 1.54 -0.72 -4.87
N TRP A 18 2.80 -0.98 -5.22
CA TRP A 18 3.14 -1.97 -6.25
C TRP A 18 2.74 -3.39 -5.82
N ALA A 19 2.18 -4.16 -6.76
CA ALA A 19 1.67 -5.50 -6.50
C ALA A 19 2.75 -6.43 -5.89
N VAL A 20 4.01 -6.30 -6.31
CA VAL A 20 5.15 -7.05 -5.76
C VAL A 20 5.42 -6.71 -4.28
N ALA A 21 5.27 -5.45 -3.89
CA ALA A 21 5.45 -5.02 -2.50
C ALA A 21 4.27 -5.48 -1.63
N VAL A 22 3.03 -5.38 -2.15
CA VAL A 22 1.83 -5.93 -1.49
C VAL A 22 1.97 -7.44 -1.27
N ALA A 23 2.47 -8.17 -2.27
CA ALA A 23 2.72 -9.61 -2.14
C ALA A 23 3.80 -9.91 -1.09
N ALA A 24 4.91 -9.16 -1.06
CA ALA A 24 5.95 -9.32 -0.07
C ALA A 24 5.47 -9.06 1.37
N LEU A 25 4.66 -8.02 1.58
CA LEU A 25 4.04 -7.71 2.87
C LEU A 25 3.08 -8.81 3.32
N THR A 26 2.19 -9.24 2.42
CA THR A 26 1.17 -10.26 2.73
C THR A 26 1.81 -11.61 3.03
N ALA A 27 2.93 -11.93 2.36
CA ALA A 27 3.71 -13.13 2.62
C ALA A 27 4.65 -13.03 3.85
N GLY A 28 4.68 -11.88 4.54
CA GLY A 28 5.57 -11.65 5.69
C GLY A 28 7.06 -11.59 5.34
N LYS A 29 7.41 -11.45 4.05
CA LYS A 29 8.80 -11.31 3.58
C LYS A 29 9.41 -9.95 3.95
N THR A 30 8.55 -8.95 4.11
CA THR A 30 8.88 -7.64 4.69
C THR A 30 7.77 -7.20 5.63
N ILE A 31 8.14 -6.35 6.60
CA ILE A 31 7.22 -5.73 7.56
C ILE A 31 7.25 -4.19 7.48
N LEU A 32 8.14 -3.64 6.64
CA LEU A 32 8.39 -2.20 6.54
C LEU A 32 8.12 -1.71 5.12
N LEU A 33 7.40 -0.59 5.03
CA LEU A 33 7.27 0.21 3.81
C LEU A 33 8.03 1.52 3.99
N LEU A 34 9.03 1.75 3.14
CA LEU A 34 9.68 3.04 3.02
C LEU A 34 8.99 3.84 1.93
N ARG A 35 8.37 4.96 2.28
CA ARG A 35 7.69 5.84 1.33
C ARG A 35 8.30 7.22 1.39
N LYS A 36 8.58 7.79 0.22
CA LYS A 36 8.89 9.21 0.12
C LYS A 36 7.59 9.98 0.30
N GLY A 37 7.65 11.03 1.11
CA GLY A 37 6.51 11.92 1.30
C GLY A 37 6.05 12.64 0.04
N GLY A 38 4.79 13.04 0.05
CA GLY A 38 4.15 13.77 -1.05
C GLY A 38 4.61 15.23 -1.12
N ILE A 39 4.57 15.83 -2.32
CA ILE A 39 4.94 17.24 -2.55
C ILE A 39 4.06 18.21 -1.73
N ARG A 40 2.87 17.77 -1.32
CA ARG A 40 1.88 18.56 -0.57
C ARG A 40 1.96 18.42 0.95
N GLU A 41 2.96 17.72 1.47
CA GLU A 41 3.15 17.58 2.92
C GLU A 41 3.41 18.94 3.56
N ARG A 42 2.47 19.39 4.39
CA ARG A 42 2.59 20.65 5.12
C ARG A 42 3.75 20.50 6.11
N GLN A 43 4.64 21.49 6.11
CA GLN A 43 5.79 21.56 7.02
C GLN A 43 6.87 20.46 6.81
N GLY A 44 6.86 19.75 5.68
CA GLY A 44 7.89 18.77 5.32
C GLY A 44 7.87 17.50 6.17
N ARG A 45 6.77 17.21 6.86
CA ARG A 45 6.59 15.99 7.65
C ARG A 45 5.65 15.01 6.94
N PHE A 46 6.07 13.75 6.86
CA PHE A 46 5.22 12.67 6.41
C PHE A 46 4.13 12.40 7.45
N GLU A 47 2.88 12.42 6.99
CA GLU A 47 1.69 12.15 7.81
C GLU A 47 0.83 11.10 7.12
N VAL A 48 0.23 10.23 7.93
CA VAL A 48 -0.70 9.19 7.48
C VAL A 48 -2.09 9.59 7.95
N GLU A 49 -3.00 9.82 7.01
CA GLU A 49 -4.38 10.25 7.29
C GLU A 49 -5.22 9.14 7.94
N PHE A 50 -4.95 7.88 7.59
CA PHE A 50 -5.71 6.70 8.06
C PHE A 50 -4.79 5.62 8.61
N ASP A 51 -5.05 5.15 9.83
CA ASP A 51 -4.26 4.11 10.50
C ASP A 51 -4.63 2.69 10.05
N ARG A 52 -5.76 2.51 9.37
CA ARG A 52 -6.21 1.24 8.79
C ARG A 52 -6.49 1.43 7.31
N VAL A 53 -5.90 0.58 6.49
CA VAL A 53 -5.98 0.68 5.03
C VAL A 53 -6.10 -0.70 4.37
N LEU A 54 -6.87 -0.79 3.29
CA LEU A 54 -6.75 -1.90 2.33
C LEU A 54 -5.43 -1.75 1.56
N LEU A 55 -4.80 -2.86 1.17
CA LEU A 55 -3.65 -2.82 0.27
C LEU A 55 -4.14 -2.91 -1.17
N TYR A 56 -3.93 -1.84 -1.95
CA TYR A 56 -4.34 -1.76 -3.35
C TYR A 56 -3.17 -2.06 -4.27
N PRO A 57 -3.11 -3.25 -4.90
CA PRO A 57 -1.99 -3.64 -5.75
C PRO A 57 -2.06 -2.95 -7.11
N THR A 58 -0.92 -2.45 -7.55
CA THR A 58 -0.76 -1.76 -8.83
C THR A 58 0.29 -2.43 -9.69
N TYR A 59 0.06 -2.42 -10.99
CA TYR A 59 0.91 -3.09 -11.98
C TYR A 59 1.61 -2.10 -12.92
N GLU A 60 1.40 -0.79 -12.70
CA GLU A 60 1.94 0.28 -13.54
C GLU A 60 3.45 0.45 -13.36
N HIS A 61 4.20 0.26 -14.44
CA HIS A 61 5.61 0.66 -14.59
C HIS A 61 6.65 0.12 -13.58
N PRO A 62 6.53 -1.08 -12.98
CA PRO A 62 7.66 -1.65 -12.25
C PRO A 62 8.77 -2.01 -13.25
N LYS A 63 9.90 -1.31 -13.19
CA LYS A 63 11.13 -1.70 -13.88
C LYS A 63 11.77 -2.82 -13.05
N PRO A 64 11.79 -4.09 -13.49
CA PRO A 64 12.27 -5.19 -12.65
C PRO A 64 13.69 -5.01 -12.14
N HIS A 65 14.55 -4.33 -12.91
CA HIS A 65 15.93 -4.01 -12.52
C HIS A 65 16.08 -2.99 -11.38
N LEU A 66 15.00 -2.32 -10.97
CA LEU A 66 14.99 -1.45 -9.79
C LEU A 66 14.61 -2.21 -8.50
N LEU A 67 14.25 -3.49 -8.62
CA LEU A 67 13.95 -4.35 -7.47
C LEU A 67 15.19 -5.15 -7.08
N GLN A 68 15.21 -5.63 -5.83
CA GLN A 68 16.21 -6.63 -5.44
C GLN A 68 16.02 -7.89 -6.29
N PRO A 69 17.11 -8.62 -6.64
CA PRO A 69 17.06 -9.74 -7.58
C PRO A 69 16.01 -10.80 -7.25
N GLU A 70 15.74 -11.06 -5.97
CA GLU A 70 14.74 -12.04 -5.52
C GLU A 70 13.28 -11.64 -5.79
N TYR A 71 13.00 -10.34 -5.98
CA TYR A 71 11.65 -9.82 -6.25
C TYR A 71 11.43 -9.52 -7.73
N ALA A 72 12.49 -9.31 -8.52
CA ALA A 72 12.38 -9.03 -9.95
C ALA A 72 11.55 -10.07 -10.74
N PRO A 73 11.65 -11.40 -10.49
CA PRO A 73 10.82 -12.39 -11.18
C PRO A 73 9.33 -12.33 -10.84
N GLN A 74 8.95 -11.65 -9.77
CA GLN A 74 7.55 -11.54 -9.31
C GLN A 74 6.81 -10.38 -9.98
N VAL A 75 7.50 -9.57 -10.78
CA VAL A 75 6.88 -8.50 -11.55
C VAL A 75 6.10 -9.10 -12.71
N THR A 76 4.79 -8.82 -12.75
CA THR A 76 3.95 -9.11 -13.92
C THR A 76 3.98 -7.88 -14.83
N PRO A 77 4.59 -7.96 -16.03
CA PRO A 77 4.52 -6.87 -17.00
C PRO A 77 3.08 -6.70 -17.47
N VAL A 78 2.62 -5.45 -17.53
CA VAL A 78 1.34 -5.09 -18.15
C VAL A 78 1.59 -4.00 -19.18
N GLU A 79 0.78 -3.98 -20.23
CA GLU A 79 0.86 -2.94 -21.26
C GLU A 79 0.53 -1.56 -20.68
N SER A 80 1.05 -0.51 -21.32
CA SER A 80 0.70 0.87 -20.94
C SER A 80 -0.81 1.10 -21.12
N GLY A 81 -1.46 1.69 -20.12
CA GLY A 81 -2.92 1.88 -20.12
C GLY A 81 -3.72 0.64 -19.75
N TRP A 82 -3.07 -0.44 -19.28
CA TRP A 82 -3.76 -1.59 -18.74
C TRP A 82 -4.51 -1.22 -17.45
N HIS A 83 -5.84 -1.36 -17.48
CA HIS A 83 -6.72 -1.07 -16.36
C HIS A 83 -7.77 -2.18 -16.24
N PRO A 84 -7.70 -3.05 -15.21
CA PRO A 84 -8.68 -4.10 -15.05
C PRO A 84 -10.00 -3.51 -14.53
N GLN A 85 -11.13 -4.09 -14.94
CA GLN A 85 -12.45 -3.67 -14.44
C GLN A 85 -12.66 -3.98 -12.95
N THR A 86 -11.96 -5.00 -12.45
CA THR A 86 -12.00 -5.42 -11.05
C THR A 86 -10.59 -5.72 -10.56
N VAL A 87 -10.35 -5.49 -9.27
CA VAL A 87 -9.06 -5.78 -8.63
C VAL A 87 -9.30 -6.54 -7.33
N LEU A 88 -8.48 -7.57 -7.09
CA LEU A 88 -8.51 -8.32 -5.85
C LEU A 88 -7.70 -7.57 -4.78
N LEU A 89 -8.34 -7.24 -3.67
CA LEU A 89 -7.69 -6.70 -2.48
C LEU A 89 -7.42 -7.86 -1.51
N GLN A 90 -6.18 -8.33 -1.48
CA GLN A 90 -5.84 -9.57 -0.76
C GLN A 90 -5.68 -9.38 0.75
N ALA A 91 -5.41 -8.15 1.20
CA ALA A 91 -5.08 -7.86 2.58
C ALA A 91 -5.45 -6.42 2.97
N TRP A 92 -5.51 -6.21 4.28
CA TRP A 92 -5.53 -4.90 4.91
C TRP A 92 -4.39 -4.81 5.92
N ALA A 93 -3.98 -3.60 6.24
CA ALA A 93 -2.93 -3.32 7.20
C ALA A 93 -3.38 -2.27 8.20
N ARG A 94 -2.87 -2.40 9.43
CA ARG A 94 -2.88 -1.34 10.43
C ARG A 94 -1.49 -0.73 10.50
N ILE A 95 -1.38 0.57 10.28
CA ILE A 95 -0.15 1.34 10.40
C ILE A 95 0.04 1.66 11.88
N THR A 96 1.05 1.04 12.49
CA THR A 96 1.29 1.17 13.93
C THR A 96 2.26 2.30 14.30
N HIS A 97 3.16 2.64 13.39
CA HIS A 97 4.25 3.58 13.65
C HIS A 97 4.57 4.36 12.37
N VAL A 98 4.92 5.62 12.53
CA VAL A 98 5.48 6.50 11.50
C VAL A 98 6.78 7.05 12.07
N TRP A 99 7.91 6.73 11.43
CA TRP A 99 9.21 7.25 11.81
C TRP A 99 9.47 8.57 11.07
N GLN A 100 9.93 9.59 11.80
CA GLN A 100 10.25 10.93 11.30
C GLN A 100 11.71 11.26 11.60
#